data_AF-A0AAU7XD62-F1
#
_entry.id   AF-A0AAU7XD62-F1
#
_cell.length_a   1.000
_cell.length_b   1.000
_cell.length_c   1.000
_cell.angle_alpha   90.00
_cell.angle_beta   90.00
_cell.angle_gamma   90.00
#
_symmetry.space_group_name_H-M   'P 1'
#
loop_
_entity.id
_entity.type
_entity.pdbx_description
1 polymer ?
#
loop_
_entity_poly.entity_id
_entity_poly.type
_entity_poly.pdbx_seq_one_letter_code
_entity_poly.pdbx_strand_id
1 'polypeptide(L)'
;MADALARKGALDGLAAWPKGTRHTLEPVGPRPVFVFRGPETAAANVGTALGVNFGQPLNQAQVAGTRATLRIGPDEWLILGLGDEGPAIAATVAAAAGEAHSLVDVSHRNVGMVFAGSRVEAALNTGCPLDLSLAAFPVGMATRTLLGKVEIVLWRQAADRFHIECWRSFAPYVHAFLGEAVLEYAA
;
A
#
# COMPACT_ATOMS: atom_id res chain seq x y z
N MET A 1 13.61 35.25 2.23
CA MET A 1 12.44 34.34 2.20
C MET A 1 12.86 33.13 1.40
N ALA A 2 13.20 32.04 2.07
CA ALA A 2 13.53 30.79 1.37
C ALA A 2 12.24 30.28 0.74
N ASP A 3 12.23 30.18 -0.58
CA ASP A 3 11.18 29.52 -1.33
C ASP A 3 11.07 28.09 -0.77
N ALA A 4 9.93 27.76 -0.18
CA ALA A 4 9.72 26.44 0.39
C ALA A 4 9.71 25.45 -0.77
N LEU A 5 10.84 24.77 -1.00
CA LEU A 5 10.97 23.76 -2.04
C LEU A 5 9.80 22.80 -1.94
N ALA A 6 8.86 22.90 -2.88
CA ALA A 6 7.69 22.03 -2.91
C ALA A 6 8.17 20.58 -3.02
N ARG A 7 7.75 19.74 -2.07
CA ARG A 7 8.13 18.33 -2.02
C ARG A 7 7.59 17.64 -3.27
N LYS A 8 8.46 17.28 -4.21
CA LYS A 8 8.08 16.48 -5.38
C LYS A 8 7.75 15.04 -4.97
N GLY A 9 6.54 14.59 -5.29
CA GLY A 9 6.14 13.19 -5.28
C GLY A 9 6.90 12.37 -6.32
N ALA A 10 6.92 11.05 -6.16
CA ALA A 10 7.60 10.16 -7.11
C ALA A 10 6.86 10.00 -8.44
N LEU A 11 5.60 10.41 -8.46
CA LEU A 11 4.72 10.40 -9.63
C LEU A 11 4.57 11.80 -10.25
N ASP A 12 5.16 12.83 -9.64
CA ASP A 12 5.06 14.20 -10.11
C ASP A 12 5.80 14.37 -11.45
N GLY A 13 5.11 14.93 -12.44
CA GLY A 13 5.68 15.19 -13.77
C GLY A 13 5.74 13.97 -14.68
N LEU A 14 5.17 12.82 -14.27
CA LEU A 14 4.96 11.70 -15.18
C LEU A 14 3.87 12.04 -16.21
N ALA A 15 4.03 11.51 -17.43
CA ALA A 15 3.08 11.72 -18.50
C ALA A 15 1.71 11.13 -18.14
N ALA A 16 0.63 11.86 -18.46
CA ALA A 16 -0.72 11.32 -18.31
C ALA A 16 -0.90 10.09 -19.22
N TRP A 17 -1.72 9.14 -18.76
CA TRP A 17 -2.10 8.00 -19.58
C TRP A 17 -2.90 8.43 -20.83
N PRO A 18 -2.89 7.60 -21.89
CA PRO A 18 -3.63 7.89 -23.11
C PRO A 18 -5.12 8.15 -22.83
N LYS A 19 -5.70 9.11 -23.56
CA LYS A 19 -7.12 9.46 -23.46
C LYS A 19 -7.99 8.27 -23.85
N GLY A 20 -9.11 8.09 -23.13
CA GLY A 20 -10.09 7.03 -23.40
C GLY A 20 -9.99 5.82 -22.47
N THR A 21 -8.96 5.73 -21.62
CA THR A 21 -8.89 4.73 -20.56
C THR A 21 -9.91 5.09 -19.45
N ARG A 22 -10.74 4.12 -19.04
CA ARG A 22 -11.65 4.28 -17.87
C ARG A 22 -10.97 3.94 -16.55
N HIS A 23 -9.63 3.84 -16.56
CA HIS A 23 -8.81 3.47 -15.42
C HIS A 23 -8.14 4.71 -14.84
N THR A 24 -7.97 4.72 -13.52
CA THR A 24 -7.27 5.79 -12.80
C THR A 24 -6.14 5.21 -11.97
N LEU A 25 -4.98 5.85 -11.99
CA LEU A 25 -3.89 5.60 -11.05
C LEU A 25 -3.59 6.88 -10.28
N GLU A 26 -4.15 6.97 -9.08
CA GLU A 26 -4.06 8.17 -8.26
C GLU A 26 -2.93 8.02 -7.24
N PRO A 27 -2.00 8.99 -7.13
CA PRO A 27 -0.99 8.98 -6.08
C PRO A 27 -1.69 9.08 -4.72
N VAL A 28 -1.29 8.22 -3.79
CA VAL A 28 -1.61 8.43 -2.38
C VAL A 28 -0.61 9.45 -1.84
N GLY A 29 -1.13 10.55 -1.29
CA GLY A 29 -0.31 11.63 -0.75
C GLY A 29 0.70 11.17 0.31
N PRO A 30 1.69 12.00 0.65
CA PRO A 30 2.67 11.68 1.68
C PRO A 30 1.99 11.28 2.99
N ARG A 31 2.39 10.14 3.55
CA ARG A 31 1.80 9.59 4.77
C ARG A 31 2.80 8.68 5.49
N PRO A 32 2.60 8.44 6.79
CA PRO A 32 3.43 7.51 7.53
C PRO A 32 3.22 6.08 7.03
N VAL A 33 4.31 5.37 6.78
CA VAL A 33 4.31 3.95 6.45
C VAL A 33 5.37 3.28 7.31
N PHE A 34 4.97 2.33 8.15
CA PHE A 34 5.89 1.58 9.01
C PHE A 34 5.84 0.09 8.71
N VAL A 35 6.98 -0.57 8.81
CA VAL A 35 7.04 -2.02 8.92
C VAL A 35 7.19 -2.37 10.39
N PHE A 36 6.21 -3.06 10.95
CA PHE A 36 6.25 -3.63 12.28
C PHE A 36 6.55 -5.12 12.19
N ARG A 37 7.53 -5.59 12.98
CA ARG A 37 7.85 -7.01 13.15
C ARG A 37 7.80 -7.36 14.63
N GLY A 38 7.15 -8.46 14.99
CA GLY A 38 7.07 -8.90 16.38
C GLY A 38 6.09 -10.06 16.59
N PRO A 39 6.09 -10.66 17.80
CA PRO A 39 5.11 -11.70 18.14
C PRO A 39 3.68 -11.15 18.12
N GLU A 40 2.70 -12.03 17.92
CA GLU A 40 1.28 -11.63 17.85
C GLU A 40 0.79 -10.93 19.13
N THR A 41 1.36 -11.26 20.29
CA THR A 41 1.07 -10.60 21.57
C THR A 41 1.50 -9.13 21.57
N ALA A 42 2.71 -8.82 21.10
CA ALA A 42 3.17 -7.45 20.92
C ALA A 42 2.32 -6.71 19.88
N ALA A 43 1.99 -7.38 18.76
CA ALA A 43 1.13 -6.84 17.72
C ALA A 43 -0.27 -6.48 18.26
N ALA A 44 -0.86 -7.33 19.11
CA ALA A 44 -2.16 -7.09 19.74
C ALA A 44 -2.13 -5.89 20.71
N ASN A 45 -1.08 -5.77 21.52
CA ASN A 45 -0.89 -4.63 22.42
C ASN A 45 -0.75 -3.31 21.65
N VAL A 46 0.09 -3.32 20.61
CA VAL A 46 0.29 -2.19 19.69
C VAL A 46 -1.02 -1.83 18.98
N GLY A 47 -1.76 -2.82 18.50
CA GLY A 47 -3.04 -2.61 17.84
C GLY A 47 -4.06 -1.92 18.74
N THR A 48 -4.18 -2.39 19.99
CA THR A 48 -5.04 -1.77 21.00
C THR A 48 -4.65 -0.32 21.25
N ALA A 49 -3.36 -0.02 21.42
CA ALA A 49 -2.87 1.33 21.68
C ALA A 49 -3.01 2.28 20.48
N LEU A 50 -2.84 1.76 19.26
CA LEU A 50 -3.02 2.52 18.02
C LEU A 50 -4.49 2.60 17.55
N GLY A 51 -5.41 1.90 18.21
CA GLY A 51 -6.81 1.82 17.76
C GLY A 51 -6.98 1.14 16.40
N VAL A 52 -6.10 0.20 16.05
CA VAL A 52 -6.14 -0.58 14.80
C VAL A 52 -6.03 -2.07 15.12
N ASN A 53 -6.66 -2.93 14.33
CA ASN A 53 -6.54 -4.37 14.53
C ASN A 53 -5.22 -4.89 13.91
N PHE A 54 -4.53 -5.79 14.61
CA PHE A 54 -3.38 -6.56 14.09
C PHE A 54 -3.67 -8.07 14.01
N GLY A 55 -4.77 -8.54 14.62
CA GLY A 55 -5.17 -9.94 14.71
C GLY A 55 -5.85 -10.49 13.45
N GLN A 56 -5.76 -9.78 12.32
CA GLN A 56 -6.26 -10.31 11.05
C GLN A 56 -5.50 -11.59 10.62
N PRO A 57 -6.14 -12.45 9.83
CA PRO A 57 -5.46 -13.53 9.14
C PRO A 57 -4.29 -13.04 8.28
N LEU A 58 -3.35 -13.94 7.99
CA LEU A 58 -2.28 -13.68 7.05
C LEU A 58 -2.87 -13.27 5.69
N ASN A 59 -2.19 -12.33 5.03
CA ASN A 59 -2.57 -11.76 3.74
C ASN A 59 -3.88 -10.97 3.75
N GLN A 60 -4.22 -10.35 4.89
CA GLN A 60 -5.39 -9.48 4.99
C GLN A 60 -5.01 -8.07 5.48
N ALA A 61 -5.82 -7.11 5.04
CA ALA A 61 -5.81 -5.75 5.51
C ALA A 61 -6.96 -5.50 6.50
N GLN A 62 -6.72 -4.61 7.46
CA GLN A 62 -7.74 -4.04 8.32
C GLN A 62 -7.63 -2.52 8.27
N VAL A 63 -8.78 -1.84 8.33
CA VAL A 63 -8.87 -0.38 8.34
C VAL A 63 -9.59 0.05 9.62
N ALA A 64 -9.04 1.03 10.32
CA ALA A 64 -9.70 1.68 11.43
C ALA A 64 -9.43 3.19 11.37
N GLY A 65 -10.49 3.96 11.15
CA GLY A 65 -10.40 5.42 10.97
C GLY A 65 -9.46 5.80 9.82
N THR A 66 -8.40 6.53 10.15
CA THR A 66 -7.40 7.05 9.21
C THR A 66 -6.23 6.08 8.97
N ARG A 67 -6.24 4.92 9.63
CA ARG A 67 -5.14 3.96 9.63
C ARG A 67 -5.54 2.63 9.01
N ALA A 68 -4.57 1.94 8.45
CA ALA A 68 -4.72 0.56 8.03
C ALA A 68 -3.51 -0.29 8.44
N THR A 69 -3.72 -1.59 8.59
CA THR A 69 -2.65 -2.58 8.82
C THR A 69 -2.79 -3.69 7.81
N LEU A 70 -1.68 -4.08 7.17
CA LEU A 70 -1.66 -5.18 6.20
C LEU A 70 -0.75 -6.27 6.78
N ARG A 71 -1.28 -7.45 7.06
CA ARG A 71 -0.48 -8.57 7.58
C ARG A 71 0.14 -9.32 6.42
N ILE A 72 1.40 -9.04 6.15
CA ILE A 72 2.15 -9.51 4.97
C ILE A 72 3.18 -10.60 5.29
N GLY A 73 3.26 -11.02 6.56
CA GLY A 73 4.02 -12.16 7.03
C GLY A 73 3.46 -12.65 8.38
N PRO A 74 3.89 -13.83 8.86
CA PRO A 74 3.43 -14.38 10.14
C PRO A 74 3.66 -13.43 11.32
N ASP A 75 4.78 -12.72 11.30
CA ASP A 75 5.24 -11.76 12.30
C ASP A 75 5.42 -10.35 11.69
N GLU A 76 4.80 -10.04 10.55
CA GLU A 76 5.03 -8.79 9.82
C GLU A 76 3.76 -8.05 9.40
N TRP A 77 3.71 -6.76 9.74
CA TRP A 77 2.64 -5.85 9.37
C TRP A 77 3.18 -4.58 8.73
N LEU A 78 2.53 -4.15 7.65
CA LEU A 78 2.68 -2.80 7.12
C LEU A 78 1.60 -1.90 7.72
N ILE A 79 2.02 -0.91 8.49
CA ILE A 79 1.14 0.08 9.10
C ILE A 79 1.09 1.29 8.17
N LEU A 80 -0.13 1.67 7.82
CA LEU A 80 -0.48 2.75 6.93
C LEU A 80 -1.17 3.84 7.77
N GLY A 81 -0.53 4.99 7.93
CA GLY A 81 -1.13 6.16 8.60
C GLY A 81 -1.70 7.18 7.61
N LEU A 82 -2.13 8.32 8.16
CA LEU A 82 -2.54 9.52 7.43
C LEU A 82 -1.76 10.73 7.95
N GLY A 83 -1.56 11.73 7.08
CA GLY A 83 -1.03 13.04 7.47
C GLY A 83 0.36 12.97 8.09
N ASP A 84 0.52 13.56 9.28
CA ASP A 84 1.78 13.70 10.01
C ASP A 84 1.85 12.83 11.28
N GLU A 85 1.00 11.80 11.39
CA GLU A 85 0.90 10.94 12.58
C GLU A 85 2.15 10.07 12.86
N GLY A 86 3.20 10.16 12.05
CA GLY A 86 4.39 9.29 12.12
C GLY A 86 5.07 9.26 13.50
N PRO A 87 5.42 10.42 14.09
CA PRO A 87 6.00 10.47 15.43
C PRO A 87 5.08 9.87 16.51
N ALA A 88 3.77 10.10 16.40
CA ALA A 88 2.80 9.57 17.35
C ALA A 88 2.67 8.05 17.26
N ILE A 89 2.68 7.49 16.03
CA ILE A 89 2.69 6.04 15.80
C ILE A 89 3.95 5.42 16.43
N ALA A 90 5.13 5.97 16.13
CA ALA A 90 6.39 5.45 16.66
C ALA A 90 6.45 5.46 18.19
N ALA A 91 6.04 6.57 18.81
CA ALA A 91 5.99 6.68 20.28
C ALA A 91 5.00 5.69 20.90
N THR A 92 3.83 5.50 20.28
CA THR A 92 2.81 4.56 20.76
C THR A 92 3.29 3.11 20.70
N VAL A 93 3.92 2.72 19.59
CA VAL A 93 4.49 1.36 19.46
C VAL A 93 5.57 1.11 20.49
N ALA A 94 6.49 2.06 20.68
CA ALA A 94 7.58 1.94 21.65
C ALA A 94 7.06 1.76 23.09
N ALA A 95 5.95 2.43 23.44
CA ALA A 95 5.33 2.31 24.75
C ALA A 95 4.49 1.03 24.93
N ALA A 96 3.84 0.54 23.87
CA ALA A 96 2.83 -0.51 23.96
C ALA A 96 3.35 -1.93 23.69
N ALA A 97 4.41 -2.10 22.88
CA ALA A 97 4.80 -3.42 22.38
C ALA A 97 5.15 -4.42 23.49
N GLY A 98 5.85 -3.99 24.54
CA GLY A 98 6.12 -4.80 25.74
C GLY A 98 7.06 -6.00 25.55
N GLU A 99 7.47 -6.30 24.33
CA GLU A 99 8.30 -7.45 23.96
C GLU A 99 9.31 -7.09 22.85
N ALA A 100 10.20 -8.02 22.51
CA ALA A 100 11.15 -7.83 21.41
C ALA A 100 10.42 -7.62 20.08
N HIS A 101 10.67 -6.47 19.44
CA HIS A 101 10.02 -6.07 18.19
C HIS A 101 10.95 -5.19 17.34
N SER A 102 10.56 -4.95 16.10
CA SER A 102 11.16 -3.94 15.22
C SER A 102 10.06 -3.05 14.66
N LEU A 103 10.30 -1.75 14.65
CA LEU A 103 9.48 -0.78 13.94
C LEU A 103 10.39 0.06 13.05
N VAL A 104 10.17 0.00 11.74
CA VAL A 104 10.97 0.75 10.76
C VAL A 104 10.08 1.71 10.02
N ASP A 105 10.40 3.00 10.09
CA ASP A 105 9.77 4.01 9.24
C ASP A 105 10.28 3.86 7.81
N VAL A 106 9.36 3.57 6.89
CA VAL A 106 9.62 3.40 5.46
C VAL A 106 8.82 4.41 4.62
N SER A 107 8.29 5.46 5.24
CA SER A 107 7.44 6.49 4.62
C SER A 107 8.10 7.17 3.41
N HIS A 108 9.43 7.34 3.45
CA HIS A 108 10.19 7.92 2.33
C HIS A 108 10.63 6.87 1.30
N ARG A 109 10.75 5.61 1.71
CA ARG A 109 11.10 4.49 0.82
C ARG A 109 9.91 4.09 -0.04
N ASN A 110 8.70 4.17 0.50
CA ASN A 110 7.48 3.65 -0.12
C ASN A 110 6.63 4.76 -0.76
N VAL A 111 5.88 4.39 -1.79
CA VAL A 111 4.88 5.24 -2.45
C VAL A 111 3.63 4.40 -2.66
N GLY A 112 2.50 4.96 -2.23
CA GLY A 112 1.17 4.38 -2.44
C GLY A 112 0.50 4.94 -3.69
N MET A 113 -0.25 4.09 -4.38
CA MET A 113 -1.11 4.44 -5.50
C MET A 113 -2.44 3.71 -5.38
N VAL A 114 -3.53 4.35 -5.79
CA VAL A 114 -4.83 3.70 -5.95
C VAL A 114 -5.07 3.48 -7.44
N PHE A 115 -5.12 2.21 -7.84
CA PHE A 115 -5.47 1.79 -9.19
C PHE A 115 -6.92 1.31 -9.21
N ALA A 116 -7.77 1.92 -10.04
CA ALA A 116 -9.19 1.61 -10.11
C ALA A 116 -9.71 1.66 -11.55
N GLY A 117 -10.82 0.96 -11.80
CA GLY A 117 -11.50 0.95 -13.09
C GLY A 117 -12.12 -0.41 -13.43
N SER A 118 -12.89 -0.44 -14.53
CA SER A 118 -13.47 -1.69 -15.05
C SER A 118 -12.38 -2.64 -15.52
N ARG A 119 -12.42 -3.91 -15.08
CA ARG A 119 -11.42 -4.95 -15.41
C ARG A 119 -9.99 -4.61 -14.92
N VAL A 120 -9.86 -3.79 -13.88
CA VAL A 120 -8.58 -3.40 -13.27
C VAL A 120 -7.74 -4.62 -12.84
N GLU A 121 -8.40 -5.71 -12.43
CA GLU A 121 -7.75 -6.98 -12.09
C GLU A 121 -7.06 -7.61 -13.30
N ALA A 122 -7.69 -7.54 -14.49
CA ALA A 122 -7.10 -8.05 -15.72
C ALA A 122 -5.89 -7.21 -16.15
N ALA A 123 -5.99 -5.88 -16.03
CA ALA A 123 -4.86 -4.98 -16.26
C ALA A 123 -3.68 -5.26 -15.31
N LEU A 124 -3.95 -5.50 -14.02
CA LEU A 124 -2.92 -5.93 -13.05
C LEU A 124 -2.31 -7.29 -13.42
N ASN A 125 -3.14 -8.25 -13.83
CA ASN A 125 -2.71 -9.61 -14.18
C ASN A 125 -1.78 -9.69 -15.40
N THR A 126 -1.68 -8.62 -16.22
CA THR A 126 -0.65 -8.53 -17.28
C THR A 126 0.78 -8.65 -16.75
N GLY A 127 1.01 -8.25 -15.49
CA GLY A 127 2.31 -8.35 -14.82
C GLY A 127 2.27 -9.01 -13.45
N CYS A 128 1.08 -9.24 -12.88
CA CYS A 128 0.91 -9.88 -11.58
C CYS A 128 0.58 -11.38 -11.74
N PRO A 129 1.36 -12.29 -11.11
CA PRO A 129 1.15 -13.73 -11.26
C PRO A 129 0.02 -14.30 -10.38
N LEU A 130 -0.56 -13.51 -9.47
CA LEU A 130 -1.63 -13.98 -8.59
C LEU A 130 -2.95 -14.06 -9.34
N ASP A 131 -3.82 -15.02 -9.03
CA ASP A 131 -5.22 -14.97 -9.46
C ASP A 131 -5.94 -13.84 -8.72
N LEU A 132 -6.30 -12.76 -9.44
CA LEU A 132 -6.98 -11.60 -8.88
C LEU A 132 -8.51 -11.66 -9.03
N SER A 133 -9.06 -12.82 -9.39
CA SER A 133 -10.50 -13.06 -9.33
C SER A 133 -11.03 -12.82 -7.92
N LEU A 134 -12.30 -12.43 -7.78
CA LEU A 134 -12.89 -12.18 -6.46
C LEU A 134 -12.90 -13.43 -5.56
N ALA A 135 -12.88 -14.63 -6.16
CA ALA A 135 -12.83 -15.89 -5.43
C ALA A 135 -11.45 -16.14 -4.79
N ALA A 136 -10.36 -15.85 -5.51
CA ALA A 136 -9.00 -16.08 -5.04
C ALA A 136 -8.42 -14.88 -4.26
N PHE A 137 -8.76 -13.65 -4.66
CA PHE A 137 -8.28 -12.41 -4.07
C PHE A 137 -9.44 -11.49 -3.67
N PRO A 138 -10.23 -11.83 -2.64
CA PRO A 138 -11.41 -11.06 -2.24
C PRO A 138 -11.04 -9.66 -1.72
N VAL A 139 -12.05 -8.79 -1.60
CA VAL A 139 -11.89 -7.47 -0.96
C VAL A 139 -11.36 -7.64 0.46
N GLY A 140 -10.36 -6.83 0.82
CA GLY A 140 -9.63 -6.94 2.08
C GLY A 140 -8.37 -7.81 2.01
N MET A 141 -8.16 -8.59 0.94
CA MET A 141 -6.91 -9.32 0.76
C MET A 141 -5.75 -8.37 0.46
N ALA A 142 -4.61 -8.61 1.09
CA ALA A 142 -3.41 -7.80 0.93
C ALA A 142 -2.15 -8.66 1.06
N THR A 143 -1.23 -8.60 0.09
CA THR A 143 -0.02 -9.44 0.09
C THR A 143 1.13 -8.78 -0.66
N ARG A 144 2.35 -9.26 -0.43
CA ARG A 144 3.47 -9.04 -1.35
C ARG A 144 3.30 -9.87 -2.61
N THR A 145 3.64 -9.27 -3.75
CA THR A 145 3.66 -9.94 -5.05
C THR A 145 4.59 -9.20 -6.01
N LEU A 146 4.73 -9.73 -7.23
CA LEU A 146 5.41 -9.06 -8.33
C LEU A 146 4.41 -8.34 -9.23
N LEU A 147 4.84 -7.22 -9.80
CA LEU A 147 4.22 -6.58 -10.96
C LEU A 147 5.31 -6.38 -12.02
N GLY A 148 5.32 -7.25 -13.02
CA GLY A 148 6.42 -7.32 -13.98
C GLY A 148 7.74 -7.64 -13.28
N LYS A 149 8.64 -6.65 -13.20
CA LYS A 149 9.99 -6.81 -12.64
C LYS A 149 10.16 -6.24 -11.22
N VAL A 150 9.09 -5.75 -10.58
CA VAL A 150 9.19 -5.08 -9.28
C VAL A 150 8.31 -5.75 -8.24
N GLU A 151 8.79 -5.78 -6.99
CA GLU A 151 7.96 -6.15 -5.84
C GLU A 151 6.99 -5.01 -5.52
N ILE A 152 5.74 -5.38 -5.24
CA ILE A 152 4.71 -4.50 -4.70
C ILE A 152 4.03 -5.17 -3.50
N VAL A 153 3.47 -4.36 -2.60
CA VAL A 153 2.39 -4.81 -1.73
C VAL A 153 1.07 -4.40 -2.39
N LEU A 154 0.24 -5.39 -2.70
CA LEU A 154 -1.06 -5.22 -3.35
C LEU A 154 -2.16 -5.42 -2.29
N TRP A 155 -3.12 -4.50 -2.22
CA TRP A 155 -4.28 -4.58 -1.33
C TRP A 155 -5.57 -4.28 -2.10
N ARG A 156 -6.52 -5.22 -2.12
CA ARG A 156 -7.83 -4.99 -2.77
C ARG A 156 -8.76 -4.24 -1.84
N GLN A 157 -9.03 -2.97 -2.14
CA GLN A 157 -9.89 -2.08 -1.36
C GLN A 157 -11.36 -2.22 -1.74
N ALA A 158 -11.66 -2.54 -3.00
CA ALA A 158 -13.00 -2.85 -3.50
C ALA A 158 -12.91 -3.82 -4.69
N ALA A 159 -14.06 -4.22 -5.26
CA ALA A 159 -14.08 -5.15 -6.39
C ALA A 159 -13.23 -4.64 -7.57
N ASP A 160 -13.24 -3.34 -7.82
CA ASP A 160 -12.60 -2.64 -8.92
C ASP A 160 -11.58 -1.59 -8.45
N ARG A 161 -11.01 -1.77 -7.24
CA ARG A 161 -10.09 -0.81 -6.61
C ARG A 161 -8.98 -1.51 -5.84
N PHE A 162 -7.74 -1.22 -6.19
CA PHE A 162 -6.55 -1.78 -5.58
C PHE A 162 -5.62 -0.66 -5.09
N HIS A 163 -5.10 -0.82 -3.88
CA HIS A 163 -3.96 -0.06 -3.38
C HIS A 163 -2.67 -0.80 -3.73
N ILE A 164 -1.71 -0.07 -4.27
CA ILE A 164 -0.38 -0.56 -4.64
C ILE A 164 0.64 0.25 -3.84
N GLU A 165 1.41 -0.44 -3.01
CA GLU A 165 2.64 0.09 -2.41
C GLU A 165 3.84 -0.45 -3.16
N CYS A 166 4.70 0.43 -3.66
CA CYS A 166 5.99 0.04 -4.21
C CYS A 166 7.11 0.88 -3.60
N TRP A 167 8.36 0.51 -3.85
CA TRP A 167 9.45 1.41 -3.54
C TRP A 167 9.41 2.63 -4.45
N ARG A 168 9.80 3.77 -3.89
CA ARG A 168 9.73 5.10 -4.50
C ARG A 168 10.41 5.16 -5.87
N SER A 169 11.58 4.51 -6.00
CA SER A 169 12.34 4.46 -7.25
C SER A 169 11.65 3.66 -8.37
N PHE A 170 10.72 2.77 -8.01
CA PHE A 170 9.95 1.97 -8.98
C PHE A 170 8.63 2.63 -9.39
N ALA A 171 8.22 3.73 -8.76
CA ALA A 171 6.95 4.38 -9.06
C ALA A 171 6.81 4.78 -10.56
N PRO A 172 7.85 5.33 -11.24
CA PRO A 172 7.75 5.59 -12.68
C PRO A 172 7.58 4.33 -13.53
N TYR A 173 8.21 3.21 -13.12
CA TYR A 173 8.06 1.93 -13.81
C TYR A 173 6.64 1.36 -13.64
N VAL A 174 6.11 1.34 -12.41
CA VAL A 174 4.75 0.88 -12.12
C VAL A 174 3.72 1.70 -12.89
N HIS A 175 3.88 3.03 -12.88
CA HIS A 175 3.02 3.93 -13.64
C HIS A 175 3.04 3.66 -15.15
N ALA A 176 4.23 3.53 -15.75
CA ALA A 176 4.36 3.26 -17.17
C ALA A 176 3.82 1.87 -17.54
N PHE A 177 4.13 0.85 -16.75
CA PHE A 177 3.66 -0.52 -16.96
C PHE A 177 2.14 -0.60 -16.97
N LEU A 178 1.48 -0.04 -15.95
CA LEU A 178 0.02 -0.03 -15.88
C LEU A 178 -0.60 0.83 -16.98
N GLY A 179 0.06 1.92 -17.38
CA GLY A 179 -0.38 2.76 -18.50
C GLY A 179 -0.44 2.01 -19.84
N GLU A 180 0.51 1.12 -20.09
CA GLU A 180 0.47 0.22 -21.26
C GLU A 180 -0.58 -0.88 -21.08
N ALA A 181 -0.64 -1.50 -19.90
CA ALA A 181 -1.56 -2.60 -19.62
C ALA A 181 -3.03 -2.21 -19.83
N VAL A 182 -3.43 -0.99 -19.45
CA VAL A 182 -4.82 -0.54 -19.59
C VAL A 182 -5.28 -0.36 -21.04
N LEU A 183 -4.35 -0.27 -22.01
CA LEU A 183 -4.70 -0.11 -23.42
C LEU A 183 -5.40 -1.34 -24.00
N GLU A 184 -5.04 -2.53 -23.53
CA GLU A 184 -5.70 -3.79 -23.93
C GLU A 184 -7.16 -3.86 -23.42
N TYR A 185 -7.49 -3.08 -22.39
CA TYR A 185 -8.79 -3.10 -21.70
C TYR A 185 -9.58 -1.80 -21.87
N ALA A 186 -9.18 -0.92 -22.80
CA ALA A 186 -9.79 0.39 -23.03
C ALA A 186 -11.02 0.38 -23.95
N ALA A 187 -11.61 -0.79 -24.22
CA ALA A 187 -12.77 -0.96 -25.11
C ALA A 187 -14.12 -0.56 -24.48
#